data_AF-J2Q985-F1
#
_entry.id   AF-J2Q985-F1
#
_cell.length_a   1.000
_cell.length_b   1.000
_cell.length_c   1.000
_cell.angle_alpha   90.00
_cell.angle_beta   90.00
_cell.angle_gamma   90.00
#
_symmetry.space_group_name_H-M   'P 1'
#
loop_
_entity.id
_entity.type
_entity.pdbx_description
1 polymer ?
#
loop_
_entity_poly.entity_id
_entity_poly.type
_entity_poly.pdbx_seq_one_letter_code
_entity_poly.pdbx_strand_id
1 'polypeptide(L)'
;MGADGEVPVGAGGEDDGLPSSAPSLICFAAMLGFLGKPADPAHLRHDLGLGSNEAMVGDLLRLAKRLEVKAKSVRAAAARLCRQPLAA
;
A
#
# COMPACT_ATOMS: atom_id res chain seq x y z
N MET A 1 -22.71 -22.64 -16.89
CA MET A 1 -21.26 -22.89 -16.96
C MET A 1 -20.69 -21.97 -18.02
N GLY A 2 -19.77 -21.04 -17.81
CA GLY A 2 -18.82 -20.77 -16.74
C GLY A 2 -17.75 -19.91 -17.44
N ALA A 3 -17.56 -18.67 -16.99
CA ALA A 3 -16.54 -17.78 -17.54
C ALA A 3 -16.21 -16.75 -16.45
N ASP A 4 -15.54 -17.23 -15.40
CA ASP A 4 -14.85 -16.37 -14.44
C ASP A 4 -13.70 -15.69 -15.20
N GLY A 5 -13.99 -14.49 -15.70
CA GLY A 5 -13.01 -13.61 -16.31
C GLY A 5 -12.08 -13.09 -15.24
N GLU A 6 -10.99 -13.83 -15.02
CA GLU A 6 -9.86 -13.41 -14.20
C GLU A 6 -9.22 -12.20 -14.89
N VAL A 7 -9.49 -11.00 -14.37
CA VAL A 7 -8.84 -9.77 -14.82
C VAL A 7 -7.43 -9.77 -14.23
N PRO A 8 -6.36 -9.86 -15.02
CA PRO A 8 -5.02 -9.62 -14.51
C PRO A 8 -4.94 -8.13 -14.19
N VAL A 9 -4.84 -7.79 -12.91
CA VAL A 9 -4.54 -6.43 -12.47
C VAL A 9 -3.10 -6.13 -12.89
N GLY A 10 -2.98 -5.56 -14.09
CA GLY A 10 -1.70 -5.10 -14.63
C GLY A 10 -1.17 -3.98 -13.77
N ALA A 11 -0.05 -4.22 -13.11
CA ALA A 11 0.78 -3.19 -12.53
C ALA A 11 1.35 -2.35 -13.69
N GLY A 12 0.73 -1.19 -13.95
CA GLY A 12 1.29 -0.17 -14.83
C GLY A 12 2.54 0.39 -14.18
N GLY A 13 3.69 -0.01 -14.70
CA GLY A 13 4.99 0.54 -14.34
C GLY A 13 5.26 1.79 -15.17
N GLU A 14 5.38 2.92 -14.49
CA GLU A 14 6.03 4.12 -15.00
C GLU A 14 7.38 4.20 -14.28
N ASP A 15 8.43 3.84 -15.03
CA ASP A 15 9.82 3.86 -14.61
C ASP A 15 10.33 5.31 -14.65
N ASP A 16 10.20 6.02 -13.52
CA ASP A 16 10.90 7.28 -13.29
C ASP A 16 11.70 7.13 -11.99
N GLY A 17 12.95 6.67 -12.11
CA GLY A 17 14.04 6.95 -11.18
C GLY A 17 13.86 6.68 -9.67
N LEU A 18 12.90 5.87 -9.22
CA LEU A 18 12.72 5.61 -7.78
C LEU A 18 13.66 4.50 -7.26
N PRO A 19 14.37 4.71 -6.14
CA PRO A 19 15.30 3.73 -5.59
C PRO A 19 14.57 2.44 -5.17
N SER A 20 15.00 1.32 -5.76
CA SER A 20 14.80 -0.06 -5.30
C SER A 20 13.39 -0.41 -4.80
N SER A 21 12.45 -0.42 -5.75
CA SER A 21 11.26 -1.29 -5.85
C SER A 21 10.66 -1.81 -4.54
N ALA A 22 9.95 -0.94 -3.82
CA ALA A 22 8.93 -1.33 -2.85
C ALA A 22 7.66 -0.51 -3.11
N PRO A 23 6.89 -0.83 -4.17
CA PRO A 23 5.73 -0.04 -4.59
C PRO A 23 4.70 0.14 -3.46
N SER A 24 4.60 -0.85 -2.56
CA SER A 24 3.72 -0.78 -1.38
C SER A 24 4.12 0.32 -0.38
N LEU A 25 5.41 0.50 -0.11
CA LEU A 25 5.88 1.52 0.84
C LEU A 25 5.83 2.93 0.25
N ILE A 26 6.08 3.07 -1.05
CA ILE A 26 5.95 4.34 -1.77
C ILE A 26 4.48 4.80 -1.74
N CYS A 27 3.56 3.91 -2.09
CA CYS A 27 2.13 4.20 -2.04
C CYS A 27 1.66 4.53 -0.61
N PHE A 28 2.15 3.79 0.39
CA PHE A 28 1.86 4.07 1.79
C PHE A 28 2.38 5.44 2.25
N ALA A 29 3.61 5.80 1.90
CA ALA A 29 4.18 7.12 2.19
C ALA A 29 3.36 8.26 1.55
N ALA A 30 2.90 8.07 0.31
CA ALA A 30 2.02 9.04 -0.37
C ALA A 30 0.68 9.21 0.36
N MET A 31 0.04 8.11 0.78
CA MET A 31 -1.19 8.16 1.59
C MET A 31 -0.97 8.87 2.93
N LEU A 32 0.15 8.62 3.59
CA LEU A 32 0.50 9.30 4.84
C LEU A 32 0.73 10.80 4.64
N GLY A 33 1.36 11.19 3.52
CA GLY A 33 1.50 12.59 3.12
C GLY A 33 0.14 13.27 2.92
N PHE A 34 -0.81 12.60 2.27
CA PHE A 34 -2.20 13.07 2.14
C PHE A 34 -2.89 13.28 3.50
N LEU A 35 -2.59 12.43 4.49
CA LEU A 35 -3.10 12.55 5.86
C LEU A 35 -2.35 13.59 6.72
N GLY A 36 -1.37 14.31 6.16
CA GLY A 36 -0.57 15.31 6.87
C GLY A 36 0.55 14.73 7.75
N LYS A 37 0.92 13.46 7.55
CA LYS A 37 1.99 12.76 8.27
C LYS A 37 3.07 12.28 7.29
N PRO A 38 3.87 13.17 6.68
CA PRO A 38 4.87 12.76 5.70
C PRO A 38 5.85 11.74 6.31
N ALA A 39 6.07 10.64 5.59
CA ALA A 39 6.99 9.59 5.98
C ALA A 39 7.88 9.21 4.80
N ASP A 40 9.13 8.87 5.07
CA ASP A 40 10.08 8.43 4.06
C ASP A 40 10.01 6.90 3.87
N PRO A 41 9.83 6.38 2.64
CA PRO A 41 9.80 4.93 2.36
C PRO A 41 11.03 4.18 2.88
N ALA A 42 12.23 4.76 2.81
CA ALA A 42 13.44 4.11 3.29
C ALA A 42 13.43 3.97 4.83
N HIS A 43 13.02 5.01 5.55
CA HIS A 43 12.76 4.94 6.99
C HIS A 43 11.69 3.91 7.36
N LEU A 44 10.57 3.86 6.64
CA LEU A 44 9.50 2.87 6.88
C LEU A 44 10.00 1.44 6.69
N ARG A 45 10.84 1.21 5.67
CA ARG A 45 11.46 -0.10 5.40
C ARG A 45 12.42 -0.51 6.52
N HIS A 46 13.26 0.42 6.98
CA HIS A 46 14.16 0.22 8.09
C HIS A 46 13.39 -0.10 9.38
N ASP A 47 12.32 0.65 9.65
CA ASP A 47 11.44 0.47 10.81
C ASP A 47 10.78 -0.91 10.88
N LEU A 48 10.53 -1.52 9.73
CA LEU A 48 9.99 -2.88 9.62
C LEU A 48 11.06 -3.98 9.69
N GLY A 49 12.35 -3.63 9.57
CA GLY A 49 13.44 -4.60 9.56
C GLY A 49 13.41 -5.56 8.37
N LEU A 50 12.77 -5.16 7.25
CA LEU A 50 12.52 -6.06 6.11
C LEU A 50 13.76 -6.37 5.27
N GLY A 51 14.85 -5.60 5.39
CA GLY A 51 16.06 -5.80 4.59
C GLY A 51 15.75 -5.70 3.10
N SER A 52 15.84 -6.82 2.36
CA SER A 52 15.50 -6.93 0.94
C SER A 52 14.07 -7.45 0.68
N ASN A 53 13.31 -7.82 1.70
CA ASN A 53 11.95 -8.34 1.55
C ASN A 53 10.92 -7.23 1.22
N GLU A 54 9.84 -7.63 0.55
CA GLU A 54 8.68 -6.77 0.31
C GLU A 54 7.82 -6.62 1.57
N ALA A 55 7.19 -5.45 1.73
CA ALA A 55 6.27 -5.20 2.83
C ALA A 55 4.90 -5.82 2.52
N MET A 56 4.42 -6.67 3.43
CA MET A 56 3.10 -7.29 3.35
C MET A 56 2.02 -6.42 3.99
N VAL A 57 0.75 -6.73 3.74
CA VAL A 57 -0.40 -6.00 4.32
C VAL A 57 -0.31 -5.89 5.85
N GLY A 58 0.12 -6.96 6.53
CA GLY A 58 0.29 -6.96 7.99
C GLY A 58 1.34 -5.96 8.48
N ASP A 59 2.42 -5.76 7.72
CA ASP A 59 3.49 -4.82 8.03
C ASP A 59 3.02 -3.38 7.89
N LEU A 60 2.25 -3.09 6.83
CA LEU A 60 1.64 -1.78 6.61
C LEU A 60 0.67 -1.41 7.75
N LEU A 61 -0.12 -2.38 8.25
CA LEU A 61 -1.00 -2.14 9.40
C LEU A 61 -0.21 -1.89 10.70
N ARG A 62 0.94 -2.55 10.89
CA ARG A 62 1.84 -2.26 12.01
C ARG A 62 2.42 -0.85 11.92
N LEU A 63 2.89 -0.44 10.74
CA LEU A 63 3.37 0.93 10.52
C LEU A 63 2.28 1.95 10.78
N ALA A 64 1.07 1.74 10.25
CA ALA A 64 -0.06 2.63 10.48
C ALA A 64 -0.36 2.79 11.98
N LYS A 65 -0.34 1.69 12.75
CA LYS A 65 -0.52 1.74 14.20
C LYS A 65 0.60 2.53 14.90
N ARG A 66 1.86 2.36 14.50
CA ARG A 66 3.01 3.11 15.05
C ARG A 66 2.92 4.61 14.76
N LEU A 67 2.39 4.96 13.59
CA LEU A 67 2.23 6.35 13.16
C LEU A 67 0.89 6.97 13.61
N GLU A 68 0.15 6.29 14.49
CA GLU A 68 -1.16 6.73 14.99
C GLU A 68 -2.15 7.05 13.86
N VAL A 69 -2.17 6.20 12.83
CA VAL A 69 -3.12 6.25 11.72
C VAL A 69 -4.07 5.07 11.82
N LYS A 70 -5.38 5.33 11.75
CA LYS A 70 -6.40 4.28 11.78
C LYS A 70 -6.45 3.59 10.41
N ALA A 71 -5.83 2.42 10.31
CA ALA A 71 -5.91 1.57 9.12
C ALA A 71 -6.66 0.25 9.39
N LYS A 72 -7.28 -0.30 8.36
CA LYS A 72 -7.92 -1.63 8.38
C LYS A 72 -7.71 -2.33 7.04
N SER A 73 -7.50 -3.65 7.06
CA SER A 73 -7.59 -4.48 5.86
C SER A 73 -9.00 -5.02 5.73
N VAL A 74 -9.62 -4.85 4.56
CA VAL A 74 -10.98 -5.33 4.27
C VAL A 74 -10.98 -5.95 2.88
N ARG A 75 -11.54 -7.16 2.77
CA ARG A 75 -11.87 -7.75 1.47
C ARG A 75 -13.19 -7.18 0.99
N ALA A 76 -13.19 -6.42 -0.10
CA ALA A 76 -14.38 -5.85 -0.71
C ALA A 76 -14.47 -6.22 -2.18
N ALA A 77 -15.70 -6.37 -2.70
CA ALA A 77 -15.93 -6.50 -4.13
C ALA A 77 -15.65 -5.16 -4.84
N ALA A 78 -15.15 -5.20 -6.08
CA ALA A 78 -14.82 -4.00 -6.85
C ALA A 78 -15.99 -2.99 -6.93
N ALA A 79 -17.22 -3.48 -7.10
CA ALA A 79 -18.43 -2.65 -7.13
C ALA A 79 -18.71 -1.89 -5.81
N ARG A 80 -18.09 -2.27 -4.69
CA ARG A 80 -18.23 -1.63 -3.37
C ARG A 80 -17.05 -0.71 -3.03
N LEU A 81 -16.04 -0.62 -3.90
CA LEU A 81 -14.85 0.19 -3.66
C LEU A 81 -15.19 1.68 -3.56
N CYS A 82 -16.12 2.16 -4.39
CA CYS A 82 -16.64 3.53 -4.33
C CYS A 82 -17.34 3.91 -3.00
N ARG A 83 -17.65 2.91 -2.15
CA ARG A 83 -18.24 3.11 -0.83
C ARG A 83 -17.22 2.95 0.30
N GLN A 84 -15.95 2.75 -0.01
CA GLN A 84 -14.86 2.74 0.98
C GLN A 84 -14.34 4.17 1.19
N PRO A 85 -13.69 4.45 2.34
CA PRO A 85 -12.94 5.69 2.50
C PRO A 85 -11.95 5.85 1.33
N LEU A 86 -11.96 7.03 0.71
CA LEU A 86 -11.14 7.33 -0.47
C LEU A 86 -9.68 7.54 -0.07
N ALA A 87 -8.77 7.24 -1.02
CA ALA A 87 -7.39 6.79 -0.81
C ALA A 87 -7.30 5.36 -0.24
N ALA A 88 -7.98 4.40 -0.89
CA ALA A 88 -7.94 2.97 -0.58
C ALA A 88 -7.55 2.14 -1.81
#